data_AF-A0A6J7DZ20-F1
#
_entry.id   AF-A0A6J7DZ20-F1
#
_cell.length_a   1.000
_cell.length_b   1.000
_cell.length_c   1.000
_cell.angle_alpha   90.00
_cell.angle_beta   90.00
_cell.angle_gamma   90.00
#
_symmetry.space_group_name_H-M   'P 1'
#
loop_
_entity.id
_entity.type
_entity.pdbx_description
1 polymer ?
#
loop_
_entity_poly.entity_id
_entity_poly.type
_entity_poly.pdbx_seq_one_letter_code
_entity_poly.pdbx_strand_id
1 'polypeptide(L)' 'MHPAERYVPLGDTTFDAIVDEARNWGVTAIGYRAAAASKAGALAGGIRVNPPKDERVTFAAGDTIAVIVSG' A
#
# COMPACT_ATOMS: atom_id res chain seq x y z
N MET A 1 -0.91 8.56 -5.83
CA MET A 1 -1.39 7.22 -5.46
C MET A 1 -1.54 6.39 -6.72
N HIS A 2 -1.30 5.09 -6.64
CA HIS A 2 -1.40 4.17 -7.76
C HIS A 2 -2.28 2.96 -7.38
N PRO A 3 -2.90 2.27 -8.36
CA PRO A 3 -3.63 1.02 -8.10
C PRO A 3 -2.74 -0.03 -7.43
N ALA A 4 -3.29 -0.77 -6.46
CA ALA A 4 -2.55 -1.82 -5.74
C ALA A 4 -2.07 -2.94 -6.67
N GLU A 5 -2.91 -3.33 -7.62
CA GLU A 5 -2.63 -4.35 -8.65
C GLU A 5 -1.43 -4.06 -9.54
N ARG A 6 -0.89 -2.83 -9.51
CA ARG A 6 0.35 -2.47 -10.20
C ARG A 6 1.60 -3.04 -9.54
N TYR A 7 1.56 -3.26 -8.22
CA TYR A 7 2.71 -3.68 -7.42
C TYR A 7 2.57 -5.11 -6.92
N VAL A 8 1.35 -5.57 -6.65
CA VAL A 8 1.09 -6.88 -6.07
C VAL A 8 -0.22 -7.43 -6.62
N PRO A 9 -0.35 -8.75 -6.81
CA PRO A 9 -1.66 -9.34 -7.09
C PRO A 9 -2.68 -8.96 -6.01
N LEU A 10 -3.96 -8.87 -6.41
CA LEU A 10 -5.04 -8.74 -5.44
C LEU A 10 -5.08 -9.95 -4.50
N GLY A 11 -5.51 -9.74 -3.26
CA GLY A 11 -5.43 -10.73 -2.19
C GLY A 11 -4.40 -10.37 -1.13
N ASP A 12 -3.93 -11.38 -0.41
CA ASP A 12 -3.08 -11.21 0.77
C ASP A 12 -1.63 -10.91 0.40
N THR A 13 -1.07 -9.90 1.04
CA THR A 13 0.35 -9.54 0.93
C THR A 13 0.86 -8.90 2.23
N THR A 14 2.14 -8.52 2.21
CA THR A 14 2.78 -7.72 3.27
C THR A 14 3.14 -6.34 2.74
N PHE A 15 3.26 -5.37 3.64
CA PHE A 15 3.75 -4.04 3.24
C PHE A 15 5.18 -4.09 2.68
N ASP A 16 6.03 -4.98 3.18
CA ASP A 16 7.40 -5.17 2.66
C ASP A 16 7.40 -5.54 1.17
N ALA A 17 6.54 -6.48 0.74
CA ALA A 17 6.43 -6.88 -0.67
C ALA A 17 6.03 -5.70 -1.58
N ILE A 18 5.16 -4.82 -1.09
CA ILE A 18 4.75 -3.60 -1.81
C ILE A 18 5.93 -2.64 -1.93
N VAL A 19 6.70 -2.45 -0.85
CA VAL A 19 7.88 -1.57 -0.83
C VAL A 19 8.95 -2.09 -1.79
N ASP A 20 9.20 -3.40 -1.80
CA ASP A 20 10.17 -4.02 -2.69
C ASP A 20 9.79 -3.86 -4.15
N GLU A 21 8.53 -4.10 -4.51
CA GLU A 21 8.10 -3.86 -5.89
C GLU A 21 8.08 -2.37 -6.23
N ALA A 22 7.67 -1.49 -5.33
CA ALA A 22 7.71 -0.05 -5.57
C ALA A 22 9.11 0.46 -5.94
N ARG A 23 10.15 -0.10 -5.31
CA ARG A 23 11.56 0.20 -5.65
C ARG A 23 11.90 -0.19 -7.08
N ASN A 24 11.40 -1.32 -7.58
CA ASN A 24 11.61 -1.75 -8.97
C ASN A 24 11.01 -0.75 -9.98
N TRP A 25 10.02 0.03 -9.55
CA TRP A 25 9.36 1.08 -10.33
C TRP A 25 9.97 2.48 -10.11
N GLY A 26 11.06 2.59 -9.35
CA GLY A 26 11.71 3.87 -9.05
C GLY A 26 10.88 4.79 -8.13
N VAL A 27 9.95 4.24 -7.37
CA VAL A 27 9.11 5.00 -6.42
C VAL A 27 9.19 4.42 -5.01
N THR A 28 8.83 5.21 -4.01
CA THR A 28 8.81 4.74 -2.61
C THR A 28 7.38 4.59 -2.12
N ALA A 29 6.97 3.37 -1.77
CA ALA A 29 5.69 3.15 -1.09
C ALA A 29 5.79 3.61 0.38
N ILE A 30 4.81 4.40 0.81
CA ILE A 30 4.73 4.98 2.16
C ILE A 30 3.47 4.56 2.91
N GLY A 31 2.59 3.80 2.26
CA GLY A 31 1.31 3.39 2.84
C GLY A 31 0.33 2.92 1.78
N TYR A 32 -0.93 2.72 2.18
CA TYR A 32 -2.00 2.28 1.29
C TYR A 32 -3.37 2.76 1.78
N ARG A 33 -4.36 2.67 0.89
CA ARG A 33 -5.79 2.72 1.23
C ARG A 33 -6.40 1.41 0.78
N ALA A 34 -6.89 0.63 1.73
CA ALA A 34 -7.58 -0.62 1.47
C ALA A 34 -8.91 -0.66 2.22
N ALA A 35 -10.01 -0.97 1.53
CA ALA A 35 -11.35 -0.96 2.11
C ALA A 35 -11.46 -1.92 3.31
N ALA A 36 -10.84 -3.10 3.20
CA ALA A 36 -10.80 -4.11 4.25
C ALA A 36 -9.87 -3.75 5.43
N ALA A 37 -8.98 -2.77 5.25
CA ALA A 37 -7.96 -2.41 6.24
C ALA A 37 -8.36 -1.23 7.12
N SER A 38 -9.66 -0.94 7.27
CA SER A 38 -10.17 0.06 8.22
C SER A 38 -9.74 -0.32 9.65
N LYS A 39 -8.55 0.15 10.04
CA LYS A 39 -7.86 -0.14 11.31
C LYS A 39 -7.44 1.16 11.98
N ALA A 40 -7.26 1.07 13.30
CA ALA A 40 -6.67 2.12 14.13
C ALA A 40 -5.38 2.66 13.51
N GLY A 41 -5.23 3.99 13.45
CA GLY A 41 -4.07 4.65 12.86
C GLY A 41 -4.21 5.02 11.38
N ALA A 42 -5.34 4.73 10.74
CA ALA A 42 -5.68 5.32 9.44
C ALA A 42 -6.02 6.80 9.59
N LEU A 43 -5.57 7.62 8.63
CA LEU A 43 -5.92 9.04 8.54
C LEU A 43 -7.37 9.22 8.10
N ALA A 44 -7.89 10.44 8.24
CA ALA A 44 -9.16 10.84 7.63
C ALA A 44 -9.14 10.47 6.13
N GLY A 45 -10.09 9.64 5.68
CA GLY A 45 -10.10 9.07 4.33
C GLY A 45 -9.53 7.64 4.20
N GLY A 46 -9.23 6.97 5.31
CA GLY A 46 -8.92 5.53 5.34
C GLY A 46 -7.50 5.17 4.86
N ILE A 47 -6.59 6.15 4.82
CA ILE A 47 -5.21 5.92 4.38
C ILE A 47 -4.37 5.48 5.57
N ARG A 48 -3.76 4.30 5.46
CA ARG A 48 -2.76 3.79 6.39
C ARG A 48 -1.38 4.25 5.95
N VAL A 49 -0.73 5.10 6.75
CA VAL A 49 0.63 5.63 6.48
C VAL A 49 1.64 4.96 7.38
N ASN A 50 2.83 4.69 6.83
CA ASN A 50 3.95 4.02 7.50
C ASN A 50 3.54 2.76 8.29
N PRO A 51 2.89 1.78 7.64
CA PRO A 51 2.68 0.48 8.27
C PRO A 51 4.03 -0.23 8.50
N PRO A 52 4.15 -1.04 9.57
CA PRO A 52 5.31 -1.89 9.76
C PRO A 52 5.43 -2.87 8.59
N LYS A 53 6.66 -3.28 8.28
CA LYS A 53 6.98 -4.11 7.11
C LYS A 53 6.22 -5.45 7.09
N ASP A 54 6.00 -6.03 8.27
CA ASP A 54 5.29 -7.28 8.46
C ASP A 54 3.75 -7.12 8.53
N GLU A 55 3.21 -5.90 8.40
CA GLU A 55 1.77 -5.69 8.35
C GLU A 55 1.18 -6.42 7.14
N ARG A 56 0.25 -7.33 7.42
CA ARG A 56 -0.55 -8.02 6.40
C ARG A 56 -1.75 -7.17 5.99
N VAL A 57 -1.97 -7.11 4.69
CA VAL A 57 -3.09 -6.42 4.06
C VAL A 57 -3.65 -7.29 2.94
N THR A 58 -4.98 -7.30 2.82
CA THR A 58 -5.71 -7.94 1.73
C THR A 58 -6.20 -6.85 0.79
N PHE A 59 -5.70 -6.81 -0.44
CA PHE A 59 -6.15 -5.84 -1.45
C PHE A 59 -7.30 -6.38 -2.29
N ALA A 60 -8.27 -5.52 -2.54
CA ALA A 60 -9.34 -5.71 -3.51
C ALA A 60 -9.24 -4.67 -4.65
N ALA A 61 -10.00 -4.90 -5.72
CA ALA A 61 -10.09 -3.95 -6.81
C ALA A 61 -10.55 -2.57 -6.30
N GLY A 62 -9.84 -1.52 -6.73
CA GLY A 62 -10.08 -0.14 -6.28
C GLY A 62 -9.23 0.31 -5.09
N ASP A 63 -8.50 -0.60 -4.44
CA ASP A 63 -7.51 -0.25 -3.43
C ASP A 63 -6.25 0.36 -4.06
N THR A 64 -5.53 1.17 -3.27
CA THR A 64 -4.41 1.98 -3.79
C THR A 64 -3.22 2.01 -2.86
N ILE A 65 -2.03 2.16 -3.45
CA ILE A 65 -0.76 2.39 -2.74
C ILE A 65 -0.44 3.89 -2.77
N ALA A 66 -0.09 4.42 -1.60
CA ALA A 66 0.49 5.75 -1.45
C ALA A 66 1.99 5.66 -1.76
N VAL A 67 2.42 6.40 -2.79
CA VAL A 67 3.83 6.45 -3.21
C VAL A 67 4.33 7.89 -3.26
N ILE A 68 5.62 8.07 -3.02
CA ILE A 68 6.37 9.29 -3.29
C ILE A 68 7.30 9.03 -4.48
N VAL A 69 7.42 10.02 -5.35
CA VAL A 69 8.39 10.07 -6.45
C VAL A 69 9.34 11.22 -6.16
N SER A 70 10.65 10.96 -6.21
CA SER A 70 11.66 12.00 -6.17
C SER A 70 11.74 12.64 -7.56
N GLY A 71 11.53 13.96 -7.64
CA GLY A 71 11.79 14.74 -8.86
C GLY A 71 13.26 15.06 -9.03
#